data_AF-A0AAV2C9C3-F1
#
_entry.id   AF-A0AAV2C9C3-F1
#
_cell.length_a   1.000
_cell.length_b   1.000
_cell.length_c   1.000
_cell.angle_alpha   90.00
_cell.angle_beta   90.00
_cell.angle_gamma   90.00
#
_symmetry.space_group_name_H-M   'P 1'
#
loop_
_entity.id
_entity.type
_entity.pdbx_description
1 polymer ?
#
loop_
_entity_poly.entity_id
_entity_poly.type
_entity_poly.pdbx_seq_one_letter_code
_entity_poly.pdbx_strand_id
1 'polypeptide(L)'
;MKPSGHIDKVMHRIGGEEVLKHRLRLKTTIMVVKQLALQGSSFRGHDESDDSLNPGNVLAWIGFAAKLNDQINSVLLRNAPGNAKYTSPSIQKEILGIIANRVRCKIREEIGDSCFSILVDEAVDEAGREQMSIILRLQLALITSAKLQLDLFSWQKLNFKNYGMKDGTSYSKR
;
A
#
# COMPACT_ATOMS: atom_id res chain seq x y z
N MET A 1 -29.52 -10.37 -50.96
CA MET A 1 -28.57 -9.35 -50.47
C MET A 1 -28.34 -9.60 -48.99
N LYS A 2 -27.09 -9.85 -48.56
CA LYS A 2 -26.74 -10.01 -47.14
C LYS A 2 -26.68 -8.61 -46.51
N PRO A 3 -27.29 -8.36 -45.34
CA PRO A 3 -27.04 -7.12 -44.62
C PRO A 3 -25.60 -7.18 -44.11
N SER A 4 -24.80 -6.21 -44.52
CA SER A 4 -23.43 -6.01 -44.03
C SER A 4 -23.47 -5.82 -42.52
N GLY A 5 -22.97 -6.80 -41.78
CA GLY A 5 -22.71 -6.69 -40.35
C GLY A 5 -21.58 -5.69 -40.12
N HIS A 6 -21.92 -4.41 -40.08
CA HIS A 6 -21.06 -3.40 -39.49
C HIS A 6 -21.31 -3.45 -37.99
N ILE A 7 -20.34 -4.01 -37.27
CA ILE A 7 -20.19 -3.76 -35.85
C ILE A 7 -19.83 -2.29 -35.77
N ASP A 8 -20.85 -1.43 -35.69
CA ASP A 8 -20.65 -0.04 -35.34
C ASP A 8 -19.84 -0.03 -34.04
N LYS A 9 -18.61 0.43 -34.14
CA LYS A 9 -17.74 0.74 -33.02
C LYS A 9 -18.36 1.93 -32.28
N VAL A 10 -19.45 1.69 -31.56
CA VAL A 10 -19.86 2.57 -30.49
C VAL A 10 -18.90 2.29 -29.34
N MET A 11 -17.69 2.85 -29.43
CA MET A 11 -16.90 3.14 -28.23
C MET A 11 -17.74 4.16 -27.45
N HIS A 12 -18.66 3.68 -26.62
CA HIS A 12 -19.39 4.52 -25.70
C HIS A 12 -18.33 5.23 -24.84
N ARG A 13 -18.14 6.52 -25.10
CA ARG A 13 -17.19 7.36 -24.35
C ARG A 13 -17.66 7.30 -22.90
N ILE A 14 -16.94 6.57 -22.04
CA ILE A 14 -17.29 6.44 -20.63
C ILE A 14 -17.27 7.87 -20.05
N GLY A 15 -18.43 8.32 -19.54
CA GLY A 15 -18.58 9.66 -18.98
C GLY A 15 -17.62 9.87 -17.81
N GLY A 16 -17.23 11.13 -17.55
CA GLY A 16 -16.28 11.47 -16.48
C GLY A 16 -16.71 10.97 -15.10
N GLU A 17 -18.01 10.97 -14.82
CA GLU A 17 -18.58 10.43 -13.59
C GLU A 17 -18.35 8.92 -13.44
N GLU A 18 -18.56 8.15 -14.50
CA GLU A 18 -18.33 6.70 -14.50
C GLU A 18 -16.84 6.36 -14.32
N VAL A 19 -15.93 7.19 -14.87
CA VAL A 19 -14.48 7.07 -14.62
C VAL A 19 -14.17 7.28 -13.14
N LEU A 20 -14.79 8.27 -12.49
CA LEU A 20 -14.61 8.52 -11.06
C LEU A 20 -15.14 7.36 -10.22
N LYS A 21 -16.31 6.80 -10.57
CA LYS A 21 -16.86 5.62 -9.89
C LYS A 21 -15.93 4.41 -10.04
N HIS A 22 -15.38 4.15 -11.24
CA HIS A 22 -14.41 3.06 -11.42
C HIS A 22 -13.14 3.26 -10.59
N ARG A 23 -12.60 4.48 -10.56
CA ARG A 23 -11.43 4.82 -9.74
C ARG A 23 -11.70 4.64 -8.26
N LEU A 24 -12.88 5.04 -7.78
CA LEU A 24 -13.26 4.91 -6.38
C LEU A 24 -13.31 3.43 -5.97
N ARG A 25 -13.94 2.58 -6.78
CA ARG A 25 -13.99 1.12 -6.55
C ARG A 25 -12.60 0.51 -6.49
N LEU A 26 -11.78 0.77 -7.51
CA LEU A 26 -10.42 0.25 -7.60
C LEU A 26 -9.56 0.73 -6.42
N LYS A 27 -9.65 2.01 -6.05
CA LYS A 27 -8.93 2.59 -4.91
C LYS A 27 -9.30 1.88 -3.61
N THR A 28 -10.58 1.63 -3.36
CA THR A 28 -11.04 0.90 -2.18
C THR A 28 -10.49 -0.52 -2.16
N THR A 29 -10.57 -1.25 -3.28
CA THR A 29 -10.00 -2.61 -3.37
C THR A 29 -8.49 -2.62 -3.10
N ILE A 30 -7.73 -1.69 -3.67
CA ILE A 30 -6.28 -1.56 -3.42
C ILE A 30 -6.00 -1.31 -1.94
N MET A 31 -6.78 -0.44 -1.29
CA MET A 31 -6.63 -0.17 0.14
C MET A 31 -6.89 -1.42 0.98
N VAL A 32 -7.96 -2.16 0.71
CA VAL A 32 -8.29 -3.40 1.43
C VAL A 32 -7.21 -4.46 1.24
N VAL A 33 -6.78 -4.71 0.00
CA VAL A 33 -5.69 -5.66 -0.31
C VAL A 33 -4.40 -5.28 0.41
N LYS A 34 -4.06 -3.98 0.42
CA LYS A 34 -2.89 -3.47 1.14
C LYS A 34 -2.99 -3.73 2.64
N GLN A 35 -4.14 -3.47 3.27
CA GLN A 35 -4.31 -3.67 4.71
C GLN A 35 -4.20 -5.14 5.10
N LEU A 36 -4.83 -6.04 4.34
CA LEU A 36 -4.72 -7.48 4.57
C LEU A 36 -3.28 -7.98 4.43
N ALA A 37 -2.56 -7.50 3.41
CA ALA A 37 -1.14 -7.82 3.22
C ALA A 37 -0.28 -7.34 4.39
N LEU A 38 -0.51 -6.12 4.90
CA LEU A 38 0.23 -5.56 6.04
C LEU A 38 -0.02 -6.33 7.33
N GLN A 39 -1.21 -6.88 7.52
CA GLN A 39 -1.59 -7.64 8.71
C GLN A 39 -1.26 -9.14 8.59
N GLY A 40 -0.74 -9.60 7.46
CA GLY A 40 -0.54 -11.03 7.19
C GLY A 40 -1.85 -11.83 7.22
N SER A 41 -2.99 -11.18 6.97
CA SER A 41 -4.31 -11.81 7.05
C SER A 41 -4.65 -12.55 5.75
N SER A 42 -5.44 -13.61 5.86
CA SER A 42 -5.92 -14.34 4.69
C SER A 42 -6.84 -13.44 3.85
N PHE A 43 -6.75 -13.58 2.52
CA PHE A 43 -7.57 -12.81 1.59
C PHE A 43 -8.93 -13.46 1.32
N ARG A 44 -8.96 -14.79 1.35
CA ARG A 44 -10.08 -15.62 0.91
C ARG A 44 -11.02 -15.97 2.05
N GLY A 45 -12.30 -16.05 1.71
CA GLY A 45 -13.31 -16.73 2.54
C GLY A 45 -13.39 -18.23 2.20
N HIS A 46 -14.00 -19.01 3.10
CA HIS A 46 -14.39 -20.38 2.79
C HIS A 46 -15.59 -20.41 1.84
N ASP A 47 -16.51 -19.48 2.03
CA ASP A 47 -17.69 -19.24 1.21
C ASP A 47 -17.74 -17.74 0.93
N GLU A 48 -17.70 -17.33 -0.34
CA GLU A 48 -17.75 -15.91 -0.76
C GLU A 48 -19.11 -15.57 -1.41
N SER A 49 -20.13 -16.42 -1.18
CA SER A 49 -21.49 -16.15 -1.65
C SER A 49 -22.10 -14.94 -0.94
N ASP A 50 -23.05 -14.28 -1.61
CA ASP A 50 -23.73 -13.08 -1.13
C ASP A 50 -24.50 -13.31 0.18
N ASP A 51 -24.92 -14.55 0.44
CA ASP A 51 -25.69 -14.96 1.62
C ASP A 51 -24.81 -15.52 2.75
N SER A 52 -23.48 -15.54 2.53
CA SER A 52 -22.55 -16.05 3.53
C SER A 52 -22.49 -15.14 4.75
N LEU A 53 -22.54 -15.73 5.95
CA LEU A 53 -22.31 -15.01 7.21
C LEU A 53 -20.85 -14.54 7.33
N ASN A 54 -19.91 -15.22 6.65
CA ASN A 54 -18.50 -14.86 6.63
C ASN A 54 -17.95 -14.96 5.18
N PRO A 55 -18.25 -13.95 4.33
CA PRO A 55 -17.92 -13.95 2.92
C PRO A 55 -16.41 -13.81 2.63
N GLY A 56 -15.56 -13.94 3.65
CA GLY A 56 -14.12 -13.73 3.57
C GLY A 56 -13.68 -12.29 3.86
N ASN A 57 -12.41 -12.14 4.20
CA ASN A 57 -11.85 -10.90 4.72
C ASN A 57 -11.93 -9.74 3.72
N VAL A 58 -11.70 -9.97 2.42
CA VAL A 58 -11.79 -8.90 1.41
C VAL A 58 -13.20 -8.33 1.34
N LEU A 59 -14.23 -9.19 1.28
CA LEU A 59 -15.63 -8.75 1.21
C LEU A 59 -16.08 -8.10 2.53
N ALA A 60 -15.64 -8.64 3.67
CA ALA A 60 -15.90 -8.03 4.99
C ALA A 60 -15.33 -6.61 5.10
N TRP A 61 -14.08 -6.39 4.70
CA TRP A 61 -13.44 -5.07 4.72
C TRP A 61 -14.05 -4.09 3.71
N ILE A 62 -14.47 -4.57 2.54
CA ILE A 62 -15.20 -3.74 1.56
C ILE A 62 -16.56 -3.33 2.13
N GLY A 63 -17.29 -4.26 2.74
CA GLY A 63 -18.56 -3.97 3.41
C GLY A 63 -18.40 -2.99 4.57
N PHE A 64 -17.32 -3.12 5.35
CA PHE A 64 -16.96 -2.16 6.39
C PHE A 64 -16.69 -0.76 5.81
N ALA A 65 -15.90 -0.66 4.72
CA ALA A 65 -15.64 0.62 4.06
C ALA A 65 -16.91 1.27 3.48
N ALA A 66 -17.85 0.46 2.97
CA ALA A 66 -19.14 0.94 2.49
C ALA A 66 -20.02 1.49 3.62
N LYS A 67 -20.03 0.85 4.81
CA LYS A 67 -20.77 1.35 5.98
C LYS A 67 -20.29 2.70 6.49
N LEU A 68 -19.03 3.05 6.24
CA LEU A 68 -18.42 4.30 6.69
C LEU A 68 -18.57 5.45 5.70
N ASN A 69 -18.91 5.19 4.44
CA ASN A 69 -18.92 6.21 3.40
C ASN A 69 -19.97 5.90 2.32
N ASP A 70 -20.99 6.75 2.24
CA ASP A 70 -22.10 6.62 1.29
C ASP A 70 -21.66 6.68 -0.18
N GLN A 71 -20.60 7.43 -0.49
CA GLN A 71 -20.04 7.46 -1.85
C GLN A 71 -19.41 6.12 -2.21
N ILE A 72 -18.77 5.45 -1.25
CA ILE A 72 -18.21 4.11 -1.45
C ILE A 72 -19.34 3.09 -1.55
N ASN A 73 -20.36 3.21 -0.69
CA ASN A 73 -21.52 2.34 -0.68
C ASN A 73 -22.27 2.37 -2.02
N SER A 74 -22.47 3.56 -2.60
CA SER A 74 -23.20 3.75 -3.87
C SER A 74 -22.49 3.15 -5.09
N VAL A 75 -21.23 2.75 -5.00
CA VAL A 75 -20.45 2.24 -6.14
C VAL A 75 -19.89 0.82 -5.99
N LEU A 76 -19.91 0.23 -4.79
CA LEU A 76 -19.32 -1.09 -4.52
C LEU A 76 -20.36 -2.22 -4.42
N LEU A 77 -19.86 -3.45 -4.36
CA LEU A 77 -20.63 -4.68 -4.20
C LEU A 77 -21.73 -4.82 -5.26
N ARG A 78 -23.01 -4.80 -4.84
CA ARG A 78 -24.18 -4.97 -5.72
C ARG A 78 -24.41 -3.76 -6.63
N ASN A 79 -23.85 -2.59 -6.29
CA ASN A 79 -23.99 -1.37 -7.09
C ASN A 79 -22.95 -1.26 -8.21
N ALA A 80 -21.97 -2.15 -8.26
CA ALA A 80 -20.96 -2.15 -9.29
C ALA A 80 -21.47 -2.85 -10.58
N PRO A 81 -21.46 -2.19 -11.75
CA PRO A 81 -21.87 -2.81 -13.01
C PRO A 81 -20.93 -3.96 -13.43
N GLY A 82 -21.51 -5.13 -13.67
CA GLY A 82 -20.84 -6.30 -14.26
C GLY A 82 -19.53 -6.66 -13.56
N ASN A 83 -18.43 -6.64 -14.32
CA ASN A 83 -17.10 -7.07 -13.88
C ASN A 83 -16.34 -6.00 -13.08
N ALA A 84 -16.87 -4.78 -12.94
CA ALA A 84 -16.18 -3.67 -12.30
C ALA A 84 -16.32 -3.70 -10.75
N LYS A 85 -16.37 -4.90 -10.17
CA LYS A 85 -16.34 -5.17 -8.73
C LYS A 85 -14.89 -5.21 -8.19
N TYR A 86 -13.94 -5.63 -9.01
CA TYR A 86 -12.51 -5.80 -8.65
C TYR A 86 -12.25 -6.76 -7.47
N THR A 87 -13.25 -7.54 -7.04
CA THR A 87 -13.16 -8.43 -5.87
C THR A 87 -12.70 -9.84 -6.21
N SER A 88 -12.58 -10.20 -7.49
CA SER A 88 -12.20 -11.58 -7.87
C SER A 88 -10.80 -11.96 -7.39
N PRO A 89 -10.53 -13.23 -7.05
CA PRO A 89 -9.21 -13.68 -6.60
C PRO A 89 -8.06 -13.39 -7.57
N SER A 90 -8.30 -13.37 -8.89
CA SER A 90 -7.29 -13.03 -9.90
C SER A 90 -6.85 -11.56 -9.79
N ILE A 91 -7.81 -10.64 -9.72
CA ILE A 91 -7.55 -9.20 -9.55
C ILE A 91 -6.85 -8.92 -8.21
N GLN A 92 -7.28 -9.58 -7.12
CA GLN A 92 -6.62 -9.44 -5.82
C GLN A 92 -5.14 -9.84 -5.89
N LYS A 93 -4.83 -10.97 -6.56
CA LYS A 93 -3.45 -11.42 -6.78
C LYS A 93 -2.64 -10.44 -7.64
N GLU A 94 -3.24 -9.88 -8.68
CA GLU A 94 -2.59 -8.88 -9.53
C GLU A 94 -2.24 -7.61 -8.74
N ILE A 95 -3.19 -7.07 -7.98
CA ILE A 95 -2.97 -5.92 -7.10
C ILE A 95 -1.86 -6.22 -6.08
N LEU A 96 -1.91 -7.40 -5.44
CA LEU A 96 -0.89 -7.83 -4.49
C LEU A 96 0.50 -7.91 -5.16
N GLY A 97 0.57 -8.43 -6.39
CA GLY A 97 1.79 -8.47 -7.18
C GLY A 97 2.35 -7.08 -7.48
N ILE A 98 1.49 -6.12 -7.84
CA ILE A 98 1.89 -4.72 -8.06
C ILE A 98 2.42 -4.08 -6.76
N ILE A 99 1.73 -4.30 -5.64
CA ILE A 99 2.17 -3.80 -4.32
C ILE A 99 3.53 -4.42 -3.95
N ALA A 100 3.68 -5.73 -4.10
CA ALA A 100 4.94 -6.43 -3.83
C ALA A 100 6.08 -5.89 -4.71
N ASN A 101 5.82 -5.67 -6.00
CA ASN A 101 6.80 -5.07 -6.91
C ASN A 101 7.19 -3.66 -6.47
N ARG A 102 6.24 -2.83 -6.06
CA ARG A 102 6.54 -1.48 -5.52
C ARG A 102 7.38 -1.53 -4.25
N VAL A 103 7.06 -2.44 -3.33
CA VAL A 103 7.85 -2.65 -2.10
C VAL A 103 9.27 -3.10 -2.45
N ARG A 104 9.44 -4.06 -3.35
CA ARG A 104 10.77 -4.50 -3.82
C ARG A 104 11.55 -3.38 -4.49
N CYS A 105 10.90 -2.57 -5.34
CA CYS A 105 11.55 -1.41 -5.96
C CYS A 105 12.00 -0.42 -4.89
N LYS A 106 11.16 -0.14 -3.88
CA LYS A 106 11.49 0.79 -2.81
C LYS A 106 12.65 0.29 -1.95
N ILE A 107 12.65 -1.00 -1.60
CA ILE A 107 13.76 -1.64 -0.90
C ILE A 107 15.04 -1.51 -1.73
N ARG A 108 14.99 -1.82 -3.03
CA ARG A 108 16.16 -1.68 -3.92
C ARG A 108 16.68 -0.24 -3.98
N GLU A 109 15.78 0.75 -4.05
CA GLU A 109 16.16 2.17 -4.01
C GLU A 109 16.80 2.57 -2.68
N GLU A 110 16.31 2.04 -1.56
CA GLU A 110 16.87 2.32 -0.23
C GLU A 110 18.23 1.65 0.00
N ILE A 111 18.44 0.47 -0.57
CA ILE A 111 19.75 -0.18 -0.61
C ILE A 111 20.72 0.64 -1.45
N GLY A 112 20.30 1.07 -2.65
CA GLY A 112 21.17 1.74 -3.60
C GLY A 112 22.43 0.93 -3.87
N ASP A 113 23.58 1.59 -3.77
CA ASP A 113 24.92 0.96 -3.89
C ASP A 113 25.53 0.62 -2.52
N SER A 114 24.72 0.59 -1.46
CA SER A 114 25.21 0.35 -0.10
C SER A 114 25.59 -1.11 0.11
N CYS A 115 26.58 -1.36 0.96
CA CYS A 115 26.91 -2.71 1.40
C CYS A 115 25.75 -3.29 2.23
N PHE A 116 25.33 -4.51 1.90
CA PHE A 116 24.34 -5.28 2.65
C PHE A 116 24.86 -6.69 2.91
N SER A 117 24.33 -7.34 3.94
CA SER A 117 24.54 -8.77 4.14
C SER A 117 23.22 -9.52 3.97
N ILE A 118 23.31 -10.72 3.40
CA ILE A 118 22.21 -11.67 3.33
C ILE A 118 22.47 -12.74 4.38
N LEU A 119 21.54 -12.92 5.30
CA LEU A 119 21.53 -14.07 6.19
C LEU A 119 20.49 -15.05 5.65
N VAL A 120 20.87 -16.31 5.51
CA VAL A 120 19.97 -17.38 5.09
C VAL A 120 19.94 -18.38 6.24
N ASP A 121 18.74 -18.70 6.69
CA ASP A 121 18.50 -19.67 7.75
C ASP A 121 17.51 -20.72 7.26
N GLU A 122 17.79 -21.97 7.59
CA GLU A 122 17.01 -23.12 7.14
C GLU A 122 16.51 -23.89 8.36
N ALA A 123 15.20 -24.11 8.40
CA ALA A 123 14.54 -24.89 9.44
C ALA A 123 13.62 -25.92 8.79
N VAL A 124 13.37 -27.04 9.47
CA VAL A 124 12.44 -28.07 9.02
C VAL A 124 11.14 -27.93 9.79
N ASP A 125 10.00 -27.88 9.07
CA ASP A 125 8.68 -27.83 9.69
C ASP A 125 8.22 -29.19 10.25
N GLU A 126 7.09 -29.20 10.97
CA GLU A 126 6.51 -30.43 11.54
C GLU A 126 6.12 -31.49 10.50
N ALA A 127 5.98 -31.09 9.23
CA ALA A 127 5.69 -31.98 8.11
C ALA A 127 6.96 -32.48 7.41
N GLY A 128 8.15 -32.17 7.94
CA GLY A 128 9.44 -32.56 7.35
C GLY A 128 9.82 -31.74 6.12
N ARG A 129 9.21 -30.56 5.92
CA ARG A 129 9.51 -29.68 4.78
C ARG A 129 10.51 -28.61 5.19
N GLU A 130 11.51 -28.40 4.35
CA GLU A 130 12.46 -27.31 4.50
C GLU A 130 11.77 -25.95 4.32
N GLN A 131 12.03 -25.05 5.27
CA GLN A 131 11.60 -23.66 5.28
C GLN A 131 12.87 -22.80 5.34
N MET A 132 13.06 -21.97 4.32
CA MET A 132 14.20 -21.07 4.23
C MET A 132 13.76 -19.63 4.48
N SER A 133 14.39 -18.99 5.46
CA SER A 133 14.25 -17.55 5.70
C SER A 133 15.46 -16.81 5.13
N ILE A 134 15.20 -15.69 4.44
CA ILE A 134 16.23 -14.82 3.87
C ILE A 134 16.07 -13.45 4.52
N ILE A 135 17.10 -12.99 5.21
CA ILE A 135 17.14 -11.70 5.89
C ILE A 135 18.14 -10.80 5.17
N LEU A 136 17.66 -9.66 4.68
CA LEU A 136 18.50 -8.58 4.17
C LEU A 136 18.84 -7.63 5.32
N ARG A 137 20.12 -7.57 5.71
CA ARG A 137 20.62 -6.67 6.75
C ARG A 137 21.38 -5.51 6.11
N LEU A 138 20.90 -4.29 6.37
CA LEU A 138 21.53 -3.07 5.92
C LEU A 138 22.42 -2.51 7.01
N GLN A 139 23.69 -2.28 6.67
CA GLN A 139 24.58 -1.52 7.53
C GLN A 139 24.26 -0.04 7.32
N LEU A 140 23.31 0.49 8.09
CA LEU A 140 23.09 1.94 8.16
C LEU A 140 24.28 2.57 8.91
N ALA A 141 25.45 2.60 8.27
CA ALA A 141 26.61 3.26 8.83
C ALA A 141 26.42 4.79 8.65
N LEU A 142 26.08 5.46 9.75
CA LEU A 142 26.41 6.85 10.04
C LEU A 142 25.65 7.97 9.31
N ILE A 143 25.02 7.75 8.15
CA ILE A 143 24.37 8.87 7.42
C ILE A 143 23.09 9.35 8.12
N THR A 144 22.28 8.45 8.68
CA THR A 144 21.01 8.83 9.32
C THR A 144 21.23 9.43 10.69
N SER A 145 22.20 8.94 11.46
CA SER A 145 22.60 9.58 12.72
C SER A 145 23.24 10.94 12.48
N ALA A 146 24.10 11.08 11.45
CA ALA A 146 24.67 12.37 11.08
C ALA A 146 23.62 13.35 10.53
N LYS A 147 22.66 12.90 9.70
CA LYS A 147 21.52 13.73 9.23
C LYS A 147 20.63 14.15 10.39
N LEU A 148 20.21 13.23 11.26
CA LEU A 148 19.42 13.56 12.44
C LEU A 148 20.16 14.52 13.37
N GLN A 149 21.48 14.35 13.56
CA GLN A 149 22.30 15.29 14.33
C GLN A 149 22.41 16.67 13.67
N LEU A 150 22.63 16.73 12.34
CA LEU A 150 22.66 17.99 11.58
C LEU A 150 21.30 18.71 11.61
N ASP A 151 20.20 17.97 11.48
CA ASP A 151 18.84 18.50 11.51
C ASP A 151 18.49 19.00 12.93
N LEU A 152 18.82 18.24 13.99
CA LEU A 152 18.69 18.68 15.38
C LEU A 152 19.53 19.92 15.68
N PHE A 153 20.79 19.95 15.23
CA PHE A 153 21.69 21.09 15.44
C PHE A 153 21.23 22.33 14.69
N SER A 154 20.73 22.16 13.47
CA SER A 154 20.15 23.25 12.66
C SER A 154 18.87 23.78 13.29
N TRP A 155 17.99 22.91 13.79
CA TRP A 155 16.76 23.29 14.47
C TRP A 155 17.04 24.01 15.80
N GLN A 156 18.02 23.55 16.59
CA GLN A 156 18.49 24.27 17.77
C GLN A 156 19.01 25.67 17.42
N LYS A 157 19.87 25.80 16.40
CA LYS A 157 20.35 27.12 15.92
C LYS A 157 19.21 28.04 15.46
N LEU A 158 18.19 27.48 14.78
CA LEU A 158 17.03 28.24 14.31
C LEU A 158 16.20 28.75 15.49
N ASN A 159 15.99 27.91 16.51
CA ASN A 159 15.31 28.33 17.74
C ASN A 159 16.10 29.38 18.50
N PHE A 160 17.42 29.23 18.65
CA PHE A 160 18.25 30.26 19.30
C PHE A 160 18.20 31.62 18.58
N LYS A 161 18.13 31.63 17.24
CA LYS A 161 17.95 32.87 16.46
C LYS A 161 16.53 33.45 16.60
N ASN A 162 15.51 32.62 16.65
CA ASN A 162 14.12 33.07 16.74
C ASN A 162 13.73 33.57 18.14
N TYR A 163 14.47 33.20 19.19
CA TYR A 163 14.26 33.69 20.56
C TYR A 163 15.03 34.96 20.92
N GLY A 164 15.69 35.63 19.97
CA GLY A 164 16.09 37.03 20.12
C GLY A 164 16.98 37.36 21.32
N MET A 165 17.96 36.52 21.67
CA MET A 165 19.04 36.97 22.55
C MET A 165 20.00 37.84 21.76
N LYS A 166 19.82 39.17 21.90
CA LYS A 166 20.77 40.20 21.47
C LYS A 166 22.13 39.96 22.11
N ASP A 167 23.18 40.20 21.32
CA ASP A 167 24.56 40.22 21.77
C ASP A 167 24.70 41.01 23.07
N GLY A 168 25.08 40.31 24.14
CA GLY A 168 25.37 40.84 25.46
C GLY A 168 26.79 40.49 25.86
N THR A 169 27.71 41.40 25.53
CA THR A 169 29.06 41.50 26.09
C THR A 169 29.05 41.42 27.62
N SER A 170 29.82 40.49 28.20
CA SER A 170 30.87 40.78 29.21
C SER A 170 31.29 39.48 29.93
N TYR A 171 32.41 38.90 29.51
CA TYR A 171 33.17 37.98 30.36
C TYR A 171 33.87 38.82 31.45
N SER A 172 33.34 38.80 32.66
CA SER A 172 34.06 39.24 33.86
C SER A 172 34.91 38.08 34.37
N LYS A 173 36.23 38.26 34.39
CA LYS A 173 37.18 37.43 35.14
C LYS A 173 36.84 37.48 36.64
N ARG A 174 36.66 36.31 37.25
CA ARG A 174 37.25 35.94 38.54
C ARG A 174 37.21 34.43 38.71
#